data_AF-A0A2G6G769-F1
#
_entry.id   AF-A0A2G6G769-F1
#
_cell.length_a   1.000
_cell.length_b   1.000
_cell.length_c   1.000
_cell.angle_alpha   90.00
_cell.angle_beta   90.00
_cell.angle_gamma   90.00
#
_symmetry.space_group_name_H-M   'P 1'
#
loop_
_entity.id
_entity.type
_entity.pdbx_description
1 polymer ?
#
loop_
_entity_poly.entity_id
_entity_poly.type
_entity_poly.pdbx_seq_one_letter_code
_entity_poly.pdbx_strand_id
1 'polypeptide(L)'
;MQNSPYVSGSKVYSPSFEYEKKTRYFSLSVWAIGALIAFFINALLFFVYSFFIEKYNLIGILRNDISFNLFLSFLLVFPGVIAILKIRATMITSYKIKAGRIIKGKIRLNTNFKRKRKALESRGLLSPKLESAFLERKGSKLSRINKAVLHNTDAVFASEYFDDDEVYTKKTYNNPKFIKETRKYLIFKTDSKKIKIPKVYPELGRGEYSIHAGLIMRAFRKALIILLLINFIIITDITYHSNKYSDRFEVAISQNQFITEGLSKFSYHEYESSDHMSLSFSKTLENGRISIIDYYRGIDGRIETVDAVMVFEGGDKSALEEVKFFVKTLPYTFDEKEMDFFYSKLQESIDGNRSTFRIFTSGDVENKYWLTLSPYADNLYQVYFRKDI
;
A
#
# COMPACT_ATOMS: atom_id res chain seq x y z
N MET A 1 -46.01 22.94 -25.90
CA MET A 1 -45.50 21.67 -25.29
C MET A 1 -44.82 20.88 -26.39
N GLN A 2 -43.49 20.73 -26.38
CA GLN A 2 -42.78 19.98 -27.43
C GLN A 2 -42.87 18.48 -27.17
N ASN A 3 -43.47 17.75 -28.10
CA ASN A 3 -43.35 16.30 -28.16
C ASN A 3 -41.86 15.95 -28.32
N SER A 4 -41.37 15.05 -27.47
CA SER A 4 -39.97 14.64 -27.46
C SER A 4 -39.59 14.01 -28.81
N PRO A 5 -38.48 14.41 -29.46
CA PRO A 5 -38.06 13.89 -30.77
C PRO A 5 -37.70 12.39 -30.74
N TYR A 6 -37.66 11.79 -29.55
CA TYR A 6 -37.34 10.38 -29.31
C TYR A 6 -38.58 9.46 -29.23
N VAL A 7 -39.78 9.93 -29.60
CA VAL A 7 -41.08 9.24 -29.37
C VAL A 7 -41.80 8.84 -30.66
N SER A 8 -41.06 8.44 -31.70
CA SER A 8 -41.66 7.85 -32.90
C SER A 8 -41.26 6.37 -33.02
N GLY A 9 -42.20 5.47 -32.72
CA GLY A 9 -42.02 4.01 -32.83
C GLY A 9 -41.69 3.28 -31.51
N SER A 10 -42.17 2.03 -31.36
CA SER A 10 -41.88 1.17 -30.21
C SER A 10 -40.51 0.50 -30.34
N LYS A 11 -39.42 1.28 -30.34
CA LYS A 11 -38.06 0.76 -30.50
C LYS A 11 -37.45 0.33 -29.15
N VAL A 12 -36.71 -0.77 -29.18
CA VAL A 12 -35.86 -1.22 -28.08
C VAL A 12 -34.44 -0.70 -28.32
N TYR A 13 -33.86 -0.11 -27.29
CA TYR A 13 -32.52 0.44 -27.27
C TYR A 13 -31.62 -0.43 -26.40
N SER A 14 -30.61 -1.04 -27.02
CA SER A 14 -29.53 -1.78 -26.37
C SER A 14 -28.30 -0.89 -26.14
N PRO A 15 -27.54 -1.11 -25.05
CA PRO A 15 -26.30 -0.39 -24.84
C PRO A 15 -25.22 -0.85 -25.82
N SER A 16 -24.30 0.04 -26.19
CA SER A 16 -23.19 -0.27 -27.12
C SER A 16 -21.86 0.27 -26.62
N PHE A 17 -20.84 -0.59 -26.57
CA PHE A 17 -19.46 -0.17 -26.30
C PHE A 17 -18.91 0.74 -27.41
N GLU A 18 -19.32 0.53 -28.67
CA GLU A 18 -18.89 1.37 -29.77
C GLU A 18 -19.44 2.78 -29.65
N TYR A 19 -20.71 2.90 -29.28
CA TYR A 19 -21.33 4.19 -29.05
C TYR A 19 -20.77 4.88 -27.79
N GLU A 20 -20.40 4.10 -26.76
CA GLU A 20 -19.72 4.65 -25.58
C GLU A 20 -18.36 5.29 -25.90
N LYS A 21 -17.62 4.80 -26.92
CA LYS A 21 -16.37 5.44 -27.35
C LYS A 21 -16.59 6.90 -27.73
N LYS A 22 -17.72 7.20 -28.36
CA LYS A 22 -18.13 8.55 -28.81
C LYS A 22 -18.58 9.41 -27.63
N THR A 23 -19.43 8.88 -26.75
CA THR A 23 -20.05 9.67 -25.67
C THR A 23 -19.20 9.80 -24.41
N ARG A 24 -18.18 8.92 -24.25
CA ARG A 24 -17.30 8.84 -23.07
C ARG A 24 -18.07 8.74 -21.75
N TYR A 25 -19.22 8.07 -21.76
CA TYR A 25 -20.05 7.91 -20.57
C TYR A 25 -19.28 7.30 -19.39
N PHE A 26 -18.44 6.28 -19.65
CA PHE A 26 -17.67 5.61 -18.62
C PHE A 26 -16.33 6.27 -18.30
N SER A 27 -16.04 7.49 -18.77
CA SER A 27 -14.71 8.10 -18.57
C SER A 27 -14.25 8.15 -17.11
N LEU A 28 -15.14 8.42 -16.16
CA LEU A 28 -14.80 8.39 -14.72
C LEU A 28 -14.57 6.96 -14.23
N SER A 29 -15.39 6.02 -14.68
CA SER A 29 -15.23 4.59 -14.37
C SER A 29 -13.93 4.03 -14.95
N VAL A 30 -13.48 4.52 -16.11
CA VAL A 30 -12.22 4.14 -16.73
C VAL A 30 -11.02 4.63 -15.92
N TRP A 31 -11.08 5.83 -15.34
CA TRP A 31 -10.05 6.30 -14.40
C TRP A 31 -9.96 5.41 -13.17
N ALA A 32 -11.11 5.05 -12.58
CA ALA A 32 -11.15 4.16 -11.42
C ALA A 32 -10.65 2.73 -11.74
N ILE A 33 -10.93 2.21 -12.95
CA ILE A 33 -10.36 0.93 -13.40
C ILE A 33 -8.86 1.06 -13.65
N GLY A 34 -8.41 2.17 -14.24
CA GLY A 34 -6.98 2.46 -14.41
C GLY A 34 -6.24 2.49 -13.07
N ALA A 35 -6.83 3.11 -12.04
CA ALA A 35 -6.29 3.12 -10.69
C ALA A 35 -6.19 1.72 -10.09
N LEU A 36 -7.23 0.89 -10.28
CA LEU A 36 -7.22 -0.51 -9.84
C LEU A 36 -6.10 -1.31 -10.52
N ILE A 37 -5.91 -1.15 -11.83
CA ILE A 37 -4.82 -1.82 -12.58
C ILE A 37 -3.47 -1.34 -12.05
N ALA A 38 -3.27 -0.03 -11.90
CA ALA A 38 -2.03 0.54 -11.39
C ALA A 38 -1.70 0.02 -9.99
N PHE A 39 -2.71 -0.13 -9.13
CA PHE A 39 -2.57 -0.75 -7.81
C PHE A 39 -2.02 -2.17 -7.91
N PHE A 40 -2.63 -3.05 -8.71
CA PHE A 40 -2.16 -4.44 -8.83
C PHE A 40 -0.73 -4.52 -9.37
N ILE A 41 -0.37 -3.66 -10.34
CA ILE A 41 0.99 -3.60 -10.86
C ILE A 41 1.96 -3.13 -9.76
N ASN A 42 1.62 -2.07 -9.02
CA ASN A 42 2.47 -1.55 -7.95
C ASN A 42 2.65 -2.57 -6.81
N ALA A 43 1.58 -3.25 -6.41
CA ALA A 43 1.64 -4.31 -5.41
C ALA A 43 2.50 -5.50 -5.86
N LEU A 44 2.42 -5.88 -7.14
CA LEU A 44 3.26 -6.93 -7.71
C LEU A 44 4.73 -6.52 -7.73
N LEU A 45 5.03 -5.31 -8.20
CA LEU A 45 6.40 -4.77 -8.17
C LEU A 45 6.94 -4.76 -6.75
N PHE A 46 6.15 -4.28 -5.79
CA PHE A 46 6.51 -4.25 -4.38
C PHE A 46 6.78 -5.67 -3.81
N PHE A 47 5.93 -6.64 -4.11
CA PHE A 47 6.13 -8.03 -3.70
C PHE A 47 7.44 -8.59 -4.24
N VAL A 48 7.73 -8.33 -5.52
CA VAL A 48 8.99 -8.73 -6.15
C VAL A 48 10.18 -8.05 -5.47
N TYR A 49 10.12 -6.72 -5.26
CA TYR A 49 11.17 -5.98 -4.56
C TYR A 49 11.41 -6.51 -3.14
N SER A 50 10.35 -6.76 -2.37
CA SER A 50 10.44 -7.26 -1.00
C SER A 50 11.10 -8.64 -0.95
N PHE A 51 10.74 -9.54 -1.87
CA PHE A 51 11.35 -10.86 -1.99
C PHE A 51 12.86 -10.80 -2.31
N PHE A 52 13.27 -9.83 -3.13
CA PHE A 52 14.70 -9.60 -3.38
C PHE A 52 15.39 -8.94 -2.17
N ILE A 53 14.76 -7.97 -1.50
CA ILE A 53 15.33 -7.24 -0.35
C ILE A 53 15.53 -8.15 0.87
N GLU A 54 14.60 -9.07 1.13
CA GLU A 54 14.70 -10.08 2.20
C GLU A 54 15.91 -11.01 1.98
N LYS A 55 16.19 -11.35 0.71
CA LYS A 55 17.39 -12.13 0.34
C LYS A 55 18.70 -11.37 0.55
N TYR A 56 18.66 -10.03 0.63
CA TYR A 56 19.84 -9.16 0.78
C TYR A 56 19.89 -8.42 2.13
N ASN A 57 19.07 -8.80 3.11
CA ASN A 57 19.09 -8.29 4.49
C ASN A 57 18.96 -6.75 4.66
N LEU A 58 18.28 -6.06 3.74
CA LEU A 58 18.10 -4.59 3.74
C LEU A 58 16.84 -4.12 4.52
N ILE A 59 16.50 -4.83 5.61
CA ILE A 59 15.14 -4.88 6.20
C ILE A 59 14.77 -3.64 7.05
N GLY A 60 15.72 -2.83 7.51
CA GLY A 60 15.44 -1.74 8.48
C GLY A 60 14.71 -0.52 7.90
N ILE A 61 15.03 -0.10 6.68
CA ILE A 61 14.64 1.23 6.16
C ILE A 61 13.24 1.23 5.53
N LEU A 62 12.77 0.08 5.04
CA LEU A 62 11.58 0.03 4.18
C LEU A 62 10.27 -0.30 4.91
N ARG A 63 10.31 -0.73 6.18
CA ARG A 63 9.15 -1.30 6.89
C ARG A 63 8.00 -0.29 7.11
N ASN A 64 8.30 0.99 7.36
CA ASN A 64 7.28 2.03 7.53
C ASN A 64 6.62 2.44 6.20
N ASP A 65 7.35 2.35 5.08
CA ASP A 65 6.79 2.60 3.75
C ASP A 65 5.80 1.51 3.30
N ILE A 66 5.92 0.29 3.85
CA ILE A 66 5.04 -0.84 3.50
C ILE A 66 3.60 -0.58 3.93
N SER A 67 3.41 -0.12 5.17
CA SER A 67 2.07 0.12 5.72
C SER A 67 1.36 1.28 5.01
N PHE A 68 2.09 2.35 4.66
CA PHE A 68 1.55 3.48 3.91
C PHE A 68 1.18 3.08 2.47
N ASN A 69 2.07 2.35 1.78
CA ASN A 69 1.80 1.87 0.43
C ASN A 69 0.61 0.91 0.38
N LEU A 70 0.46 0.00 1.35
CA LEU A 70 -0.69 -0.91 1.46
C LEU A 70 -2.00 -0.17 1.78
N PHE A 71 -1.95 0.89 2.60
CA PHE A 71 -3.13 1.71 2.91
C PHE A 71 -3.62 2.50 1.69
N LEU A 72 -2.73 3.23 1.01
CA LEU A 72 -3.05 4.02 -0.17
C LEU A 72 -3.59 3.13 -1.30
N SER A 73 -3.00 1.95 -1.42
CA SER A 73 -3.41 0.85 -2.28
C SER A 73 -4.84 0.36 -2.05
N PHE A 74 -5.20 0.09 -0.79
CA PHE A 74 -6.53 -0.41 -0.43
C PHE A 74 -7.63 0.63 -0.74
N LEU A 75 -7.31 1.92 -0.57
CA LEU A 75 -8.21 3.03 -0.89
C LEU A 75 -8.60 3.08 -2.37
N LEU A 76 -7.71 2.66 -3.28
CA LEU A 76 -7.92 2.67 -4.74
C LEU A 76 -8.73 1.47 -5.25
N VAL A 77 -8.86 0.39 -4.46
CA VAL A 77 -9.57 -0.84 -4.87
C VAL A 77 -11.08 -0.60 -4.95
N PHE A 78 -11.68 0.00 -3.92
CA PHE A 78 -13.14 0.16 -3.85
C PHE A 78 -13.72 0.96 -5.02
N PRO A 79 -13.18 2.14 -5.40
CA PRO A 79 -13.67 2.89 -6.55
C PRO A 79 -13.59 2.09 -7.86
N GLY A 80 -12.52 1.32 -8.05
CA GLY A 80 -12.32 0.47 -9.22
C GLY A 80 -13.37 -0.64 -9.32
N VAL A 81 -13.62 -1.37 -8.23
CA VAL A 81 -14.64 -2.42 -8.18
C VAL A 81 -16.04 -1.83 -8.43
N ILE A 82 -16.37 -0.72 -7.77
CA ILE A 82 -17.66 -0.02 -7.97
C ILE A 82 -17.81 0.42 -9.44
N ALA A 83 -16.76 0.91 -10.07
CA ALA A 83 -16.76 1.29 -11.47
C ALA A 83 -17.05 0.11 -12.41
N ILE A 84 -16.42 -1.05 -12.19
CA ILE A 84 -16.69 -2.28 -12.96
C ILE A 84 -18.16 -2.72 -12.80
N LEU A 85 -18.67 -2.69 -11.57
CA LEU A 85 -20.07 -3.03 -11.28
C LEU A 85 -21.05 -2.07 -11.98
N LYS A 86 -20.74 -0.77 -11.99
CA LYS A 86 -21.54 0.26 -12.67
C LYS A 86 -21.58 0.05 -14.19
N ILE A 87 -20.44 -0.28 -14.81
CA ILE A 87 -20.38 -0.61 -16.24
C ILE A 87 -21.27 -1.80 -16.53
N ARG A 88 -21.07 -2.91 -15.80
CA ARG A 88 -21.86 -4.14 -15.96
C ARG A 88 -23.36 -3.89 -15.79
N ALA A 89 -23.76 -3.20 -14.73
CA ALA A 89 -25.16 -2.89 -14.46
C ALA A 89 -25.81 -2.06 -15.58
N THR A 90 -25.05 -1.14 -16.18
CA THR A 90 -25.51 -0.35 -17.33
C THR A 90 -25.63 -1.24 -18.57
N MET A 91 -24.63 -2.08 -18.83
CA MET A 91 -24.58 -2.91 -20.04
C MET A 91 -25.58 -4.06 -20.06
N ILE A 92 -26.13 -4.50 -18.92
CA ILE A 92 -27.24 -5.49 -18.87
C ILE A 92 -28.64 -4.84 -18.85
N THR A 93 -28.70 -3.52 -19.01
CA THR A 93 -29.96 -2.76 -19.01
C THR A 93 -30.27 -2.27 -20.41
N SER A 94 -31.50 -2.52 -20.87
CA SER A 94 -32.06 -2.01 -22.12
C SER A 94 -33.29 -1.16 -21.85
N TYR A 95 -33.65 -0.30 -22.80
CA TYR A 95 -34.82 0.57 -22.68
C TYR A 95 -35.75 0.39 -23.87
N LYS A 96 -37.05 0.32 -23.63
CA LYS A 96 -38.07 0.42 -24.69
C LYS A 96 -38.86 1.69 -24.49
N ILE A 97 -38.86 2.56 -25.48
CA ILE A 97 -39.59 3.84 -25.42
C ILE A 97 -40.83 3.71 -26.30
N LYS A 98 -41.99 4.03 -25.72
CA LYS A 98 -43.28 4.06 -26.41
C LYS A 98 -43.95 5.41 -26.15
N ALA A 99 -44.95 5.75 -26.95
CA ALA A 99 -45.83 6.88 -26.64
C ALA A 99 -46.37 6.74 -25.19
N GLY A 100 -46.10 7.75 -24.36
CA GLY A 100 -46.57 7.81 -22.97
C GLY A 100 -45.85 6.92 -21.94
N ARG A 101 -44.85 6.10 -22.31
CA ARG A 101 -44.11 5.28 -21.32
C ARG A 101 -42.68 4.92 -21.71
N ILE A 102 -41.80 4.86 -20.71
CA ILE A 102 -40.44 4.27 -20.83
C ILE A 102 -40.42 2.97 -20.01
N ILE A 103 -39.96 1.89 -20.63
CA ILE A 103 -39.79 0.59 -19.96
C ILE A 103 -38.29 0.34 -19.83
N LYS A 104 -37.81 0.16 -18.60
CA LYS A 104 -36.44 -0.25 -18.30
C LYS A 104 -36.39 -1.75 -18.08
N GLY A 105 -35.74 -2.49 -18.95
CA GLY A 105 -35.52 -3.93 -18.83
C GLY A 105 -34.11 -4.22 -18.32
N LYS A 106 -33.98 -5.13 -17.35
CA LYS A 106 -32.69 -5.69 -16.92
C LYS A 106 -32.68 -7.19 -17.18
N ILE A 107 -31.64 -7.71 -17.84
CA ILE A 107 -31.52 -9.15 -18.08
C ILE A 107 -31.48 -9.92 -16.76
N ARG A 108 -32.27 -11.01 -16.67
CA ARG A 108 -32.25 -11.97 -15.57
C ARG A 108 -31.05 -12.90 -15.72
N LEU A 109 -30.29 -13.06 -14.65
CA LEU A 109 -29.06 -13.89 -14.65
C LEU A 109 -29.31 -15.40 -14.47
N ASN A 110 -30.58 -15.82 -14.32
CA ASN A 110 -30.97 -17.17 -13.89
C ASN A 110 -32.14 -17.74 -14.71
N THR A 111 -32.26 -17.36 -15.99
CA THR A 111 -33.31 -17.87 -16.87
C THR A 111 -33.14 -19.36 -17.17
N ASN A 112 -34.21 -20.14 -17.22
CA ASN A 112 -34.16 -21.53 -17.73
C ASN A 112 -34.35 -21.53 -19.25
N PHE A 113 -33.35 -21.07 -20.01
CA PHE A 113 -33.45 -20.98 -21.47
C PHE A 113 -33.55 -22.35 -22.20
N LYS A 114 -33.41 -23.49 -21.52
CA LYS A 114 -33.53 -24.84 -22.12
C LYS A 114 -34.87 -25.12 -22.79
N ARG A 115 -36.00 -24.63 -22.23
CA ARG A 115 -37.34 -24.83 -22.85
C ARG A 115 -37.52 -24.00 -24.12
N LYS A 116 -36.99 -22.77 -24.13
CA LYS A 116 -37.04 -21.88 -25.30
C LYS A 116 -36.05 -22.25 -26.39
N ARG A 117 -34.88 -22.80 -26.05
CA ARG A 117 -33.94 -23.40 -27.00
C ARG A 117 -34.63 -24.45 -27.87
N LYS A 118 -35.33 -25.42 -27.27
CA LYS A 118 -36.08 -26.44 -28.03
C LYS A 118 -37.17 -25.85 -28.94
N ALA A 119 -37.84 -24.78 -28.50
CA ALA A 119 -38.88 -24.11 -29.28
C ALA A 119 -38.32 -23.23 -30.43
N LEU A 120 -37.10 -22.70 -30.28
CA LEU A 120 -36.40 -21.93 -31.32
C LEU A 120 -35.67 -22.85 -32.31
N GLU A 121 -35.11 -23.98 -31.83
CA GLU A 121 -34.57 -25.08 -32.65
C GLU A 121 -35.67 -25.65 -33.55
N SER A 122 -36.88 -25.90 -33.01
CA SER A 122 -38.02 -26.39 -33.79
C SER A 122 -38.57 -25.36 -34.81
N ARG A 123 -38.15 -24.10 -34.73
CA ARG A 123 -38.58 -23.02 -35.65
C ARG A 123 -37.48 -22.60 -36.63
N GLY A 124 -36.29 -23.22 -36.59
CA GLY A 124 -35.16 -22.89 -37.48
C GLY A 124 -34.57 -21.50 -37.24
N LEU A 125 -34.81 -20.88 -36.08
CA LEU A 125 -34.41 -19.49 -35.77
C LEU A 125 -33.12 -19.40 -34.93
N LEU A 126 -32.42 -20.51 -34.71
CA LEU A 126 -31.13 -20.48 -34.02
C LEU A 126 -30.03 -19.96 -34.94
N SER A 127 -29.48 -18.78 -34.63
CA SER A 127 -28.19 -18.37 -35.20
C SER A 127 -27.03 -18.99 -34.41
N PRO A 128 -25.86 -19.23 -35.03
CA PRO A 128 -24.65 -19.70 -34.32
C PRO A 128 -24.20 -18.78 -33.18
N LYS A 129 -24.50 -17.48 -33.27
CA LYS A 129 -24.27 -16.51 -32.18
C LYS A 129 -25.22 -16.71 -31.01
N LEU A 130 -26.50 -17.02 -31.28
CA LEU A 130 -27.47 -17.41 -30.25
C LEU A 130 -27.13 -18.76 -29.60
N GLU A 131 -26.51 -19.68 -30.34
CA GLU A 131 -26.14 -21.01 -29.82
C GLU A 131 -25.17 -20.92 -28.62
N SER A 132 -24.17 -20.04 -28.70
CA SER A 132 -23.26 -19.72 -27.60
C SER A 132 -23.90 -18.99 -26.41
N ALA A 133 -25.14 -18.48 -26.58
CA ALA A 133 -25.90 -17.72 -25.60
C ALA A 133 -26.69 -18.60 -24.61
N PHE A 134 -26.96 -19.85 -24.97
CA PHE A 134 -27.86 -20.70 -24.21
C PHE A 134 -27.19 -21.23 -22.94
N LEU A 135 -27.72 -20.78 -21.79
CA LEU A 135 -27.18 -20.92 -20.44
C LEU A 135 -26.72 -22.33 -20.04
N GLU A 136 -25.44 -22.43 -19.72
CA GLU A 136 -24.98 -23.37 -18.71
C GLU A 136 -25.34 -22.83 -17.31
N ARG A 137 -26.05 -23.63 -16.51
CA ARG A 137 -26.20 -23.40 -15.07
C ARG A 137 -24.85 -23.47 -14.33
N LYS A 138 -23.85 -24.12 -14.93
CA LYS A 138 -22.53 -24.36 -14.34
C LYS A 138 -21.60 -23.19 -14.68
N GLY A 139 -21.66 -22.11 -13.90
CA GLY A 139 -20.75 -20.99 -14.07
C GLY A 139 -20.80 -19.99 -12.93
N SER A 140 -19.64 -19.39 -12.62
CA SER A 140 -19.55 -18.34 -11.60
C SER A 140 -20.52 -17.19 -11.91
N LYS A 141 -20.96 -16.46 -10.88
CA LYS A 141 -21.82 -15.27 -11.04
C LYS A 141 -21.22 -14.26 -12.03
N LEU A 142 -19.90 -14.16 -12.06
CA LEU A 142 -19.14 -13.29 -12.96
C LEU A 142 -19.31 -13.68 -14.43
N SER A 143 -19.15 -14.98 -14.74
CA SER A 143 -19.31 -15.52 -16.09
C SER A 143 -20.71 -15.25 -16.63
N ARG A 144 -21.74 -15.48 -15.80
CA ARG A 144 -23.14 -15.20 -16.15
C ARG A 144 -23.39 -13.72 -16.46
N ILE A 145 -22.78 -12.81 -15.71
CA ILE A 145 -22.89 -11.37 -15.97
C ILE A 145 -22.19 -10.99 -17.27
N ASN A 146 -21.00 -11.50 -17.55
CA ASN A 146 -20.27 -11.19 -18.78
C ASN A 146 -21.04 -11.66 -20.03
N LYS A 147 -21.63 -12.87 -19.98
CA LYS A 147 -22.52 -13.36 -21.04
C LYS A 147 -23.76 -12.47 -21.21
N ALA A 148 -24.43 -12.11 -20.11
CA ALA A 148 -25.58 -11.19 -20.16
C ALA A 148 -25.22 -9.83 -20.77
N VAL A 149 -24.03 -9.29 -20.49
CA VAL A 149 -23.51 -8.07 -21.14
C VAL A 149 -23.37 -8.30 -22.65
N LEU A 150 -22.71 -9.38 -23.06
CA LEU A 150 -22.50 -9.70 -24.48
C LEU A 150 -23.82 -9.74 -25.27
N HIS A 151 -24.83 -10.44 -24.73
CA HIS A 151 -26.14 -10.54 -25.37
C HIS A 151 -26.90 -9.22 -25.37
N ASN A 152 -26.90 -8.49 -24.25
CA ASN A 152 -27.63 -7.24 -24.17
C ASN A 152 -27.04 -6.16 -25.07
N THR A 153 -25.74 -6.24 -25.41
CA THR A 153 -25.11 -5.34 -26.37
C THR A 153 -25.42 -5.66 -27.83
N ASP A 154 -26.01 -6.83 -28.11
CA ASP A 154 -26.55 -7.18 -29.42
C ASP A 154 -27.95 -6.59 -29.58
N ALA A 155 -28.11 -5.68 -30.54
CA ALA A 155 -29.37 -5.00 -30.80
C ALA A 155 -30.47 -5.96 -31.27
N VAL A 156 -30.13 -7.01 -32.01
CA VAL A 156 -31.10 -8.01 -32.50
C VAL A 156 -31.66 -8.78 -31.32
N PHE A 157 -30.78 -9.35 -30.49
CA PHE A 157 -31.17 -10.05 -29.27
C PHE A 157 -32.03 -9.19 -28.35
N ALA A 158 -31.59 -7.95 -28.08
CA ALA A 158 -32.36 -7.05 -27.22
C ALA A 158 -33.76 -6.80 -27.81
N SER A 159 -33.87 -6.54 -29.12
CA SER A 159 -35.16 -6.27 -29.76
C SER A 159 -36.13 -7.46 -29.72
N GLU A 160 -35.62 -8.68 -29.94
CA GLU A 160 -36.41 -9.91 -30.02
C GLU A 160 -36.91 -10.38 -28.65
N TYR A 161 -36.05 -10.30 -27.63
CA TYR A 161 -36.34 -10.88 -26.32
C TYR A 161 -36.75 -9.86 -25.24
N PHE A 162 -36.78 -8.55 -25.52
CA PHE A 162 -37.09 -7.53 -24.50
C PHE A 162 -38.44 -7.72 -23.82
N ASP A 163 -39.46 -8.09 -24.59
CA ASP A 163 -40.82 -8.25 -24.08
C ASP A 163 -41.00 -9.58 -23.31
N ASP A 164 -40.03 -10.48 -23.38
CA ASP A 164 -40.04 -11.76 -22.67
C ASP A 164 -39.72 -11.58 -21.17
N ASP A 165 -40.73 -11.79 -20.32
CA ASP A 165 -40.62 -11.65 -18.86
C ASP A 165 -39.73 -12.71 -18.22
N GLU A 166 -39.43 -13.81 -18.90
CA GLU A 166 -38.39 -14.71 -18.44
C GLU A 166 -37.02 -14.04 -18.60
N VAL A 167 -36.75 -13.37 -19.73
CA VAL A 167 -35.43 -12.79 -20.04
C VAL A 167 -35.18 -11.47 -19.33
N TYR A 168 -36.17 -10.58 -19.27
CA TYR A 168 -36.01 -9.25 -18.69
C TYR A 168 -36.90 -9.08 -17.46
N THR A 169 -36.33 -8.53 -16.40
CA THR A 169 -37.10 -7.87 -15.35
C THR A 169 -37.37 -6.43 -15.78
N LYS A 170 -38.64 -6.11 -16.02
CA LYS A 170 -39.08 -4.81 -16.54
C LYS A 170 -39.59 -3.89 -15.42
N LYS A 171 -39.28 -2.60 -15.53
CA LYS A 171 -39.85 -1.52 -14.73
C LYS A 171 -40.38 -0.43 -15.64
N THR A 172 -41.68 -0.16 -15.54
CA THR A 172 -42.38 0.82 -16.39
C THR A 172 -42.45 2.18 -15.71
N TYR A 173 -42.35 3.22 -16.53
CA TYR A 173 -42.47 4.60 -16.11
C TYR A 173 -43.40 5.35 -17.05
N ASN A 174 -44.45 5.94 -16.49
CA ASN A 174 -45.54 6.56 -17.24
C ASN A 174 -45.33 8.07 -17.41
N ASN A 175 -45.92 8.62 -18.47
CA ASN A 175 -45.90 10.03 -18.84
C ASN A 175 -44.51 10.69 -18.80
N PRO A 176 -43.50 10.12 -19.49
CA PRO A 176 -42.15 10.66 -19.49
C PRO A 176 -42.10 11.98 -20.26
N LYS A 177 -41.79 13.06 -19.56
CA LYS A 177 -41.49 14.38 -20.11
C LYS A 177 -39.98 14.57 -20.17
N PHE A 178 -39.43 14.75 -21.35
CA PHE A 178 -38.01 15.07 -21.50
C PHE A 178 -37.72 16.42 -20.83
N ILE A 179 -36.71 16.46 -19.96
CA ILE A 179 -36.28 17.69 -19.27
C ILE A 179 -35.10 18.29 -20.02
N LYS A 180 -34.02 17.51 -20.14
CA LYS A 180 -32.77 17.96 -20.77
C LYS A 180 -31.85 16.80 -21.12
N GLU A 181 -30.99 17.06 -22.08
CA GLU A 181 -29.83 16.24 -22.41
C GLU A 181 -28.59 16.85 -21.77
N THR A 182 -27.78 16.00 -21.15
CA THR A 182 -26.45 16.34 -20.64
C THR A 182 -25.41 15.53 -21.44
N ARG A 183 -24.12 15.86 -21.28
CA ARG A 183 -23.05 15.08 -21.90
C ARG A 183 -23.14 13.57 -21.64
N LYS A 184 -23.66 13.14 -20.48
CA LYS A 184 -23.67 11.73 -20.04
C LYS A 184 -25.06 11.09 -19.96
N TYR A 185 -26.13 11.89 -19.88
CA TYR A 185 -27.48 11.39 -19.60
C TYR A 185 -28.55 12.15 -20.36
N LEU A 186 -29.61 11.43 -20.73
CA LEU A 186 -30.92 11.97 -21.06
C LEU A 186 -31.77 11.93 -19.80
N ILE A 187 -32.38 13.05 -19.43
CA ILE A 187 -33.13 13.18 -18.19
C ILE A 187 -34.61 13.38 -18.50
N PHE A 188 -35.44 12.50 -17.95
CA PHE A 188 -36.89 12.54 -18.06
C PHE A 188 -37.54 12.73 -16.69
N LYS A 189 -38.61 13.53 -16.62
CA LYS A 189 -39.54 13.57 -15.50
C LYS A 189 -40.68 12.60 -15.80
N THR A 190 -40.98 11.67 -14.91
CA THR A 190 -42.16 10.80 -15.01
C THR A 190 -43.07 11.08 -13.82
N ASP A 191 -44.27 10.51 -13.82
CA ASP A 191 -45.24 10.73 -12.73
C ASP A 191 -44.68 10.37 -11.35
N SER A 192 -43.88 9.29 -11.30
CA SER A 192 -43.32 8.79 -10.05
C SER A 192 -41.97 9.42 -9.67
N LYS A 193 -41.09 9.74 -10.63
CA LYS A 193 -39.73 10.25 -10.35
C LYS A 193 -38.98 10.75 -11.59
N LYS A 194 -37.77 11.27 -11.39
CA LYS A 194 -36.82 11.53 -12.48
C LYS A 194 -36.10 10.24 -12.90
N ILE A 195 -35.94 10.04 -14.20
CA ILE A 195 -35.16 8.94 -14.81
C ILE A 195 -33.98 9.54 -15.55
N LYS A 196 -32.80 8.93 -15.35
CA LYS A 196 -31.59 9.27 -16.10
C LYS A 196 -31.23 8.06 -16.97
N ILE A 197 -31.31 8.22 -18.28
CA ILE A 197 -30.87 7.20 -19.25
C ILE A 197 -29.45 7.55 -19.69
N PRO A 198 -28.45 6.68 -19.44
CA PRO A 198 -27.07 6.89 -19.89
C PRO A 198 -26.95 7.09 -21.40
N LYS A 199 -26.04 7.93 -21.88
CA LYS A 199 -25.76 8.06 -23.33
C LYS A 199 -24.84 6.96 -23.83
N VAL A 200 -25.24 5.70 -23.67
CA VAL A 200 -24.55 4.53 -24.26
C VAL A 200 -25.43 3.76 -25.25
N TYR A 201 -26.65 4.25 -25.47
CA TYR A 201 -27.62 3.67 -26.38
C TYR A 201 -27.56 4.39 -27.72
N PRO A 202 -27.23 3.70 -28.83
CA PRO A 202 -27.26 4.30 -30.16
C PRO A 202 -28.62 4.95 -30.45
N GLU A 203 -28.61 6.01 -31.26
CA GLU A 203 -29.80 6.76 -31.73
C GLU A 203 -30.65 7.46 -30.66
N LEU A 204 -30.42 7.19 -29.38
CA LEU A 204 -31.20 7.78 -28.29
C LEU A 204 -30.74 9.21 -27.92
N GLY A 205 -29.52 9.61 -28.30
CA GLY A 205 -28.99 10.94 -28.02
C GLY A 205 -28.11 11.46 -29.15
N ARG A 206 -27.74 12.74 -29.09
CA ARG A 206 -26.81 13.32 -30.07
C ARG A 206 -25.38 12.93 -29.69
N GLY A 207 -24.66 12.24 -30.57
CA GLY A 207 -23.26 11.90 -30.37
C GLY A 207 -22.37 13.03 -30.87
N GLU A 208 -21.43 13.51 -30.05
CA GLU A 208 -20.28 14.27 -30.56
C GLU A 208 -19.31 13.27 -31.19
N TYR A 209 -18.87 13.56 -32.42
CA TYR A 209 -18.00 12.66 -33.18
C TYR A 209 -16.54 13.01 -32.92
N SER A 210 -15.88 12.18 -32.11
CA SER A 210 -14.43 12.01 -32.19
C SER A 210 -14.08 10.55 -31.88
N ILE A 211 -13.45 9.87 -32.85
CA ILE A 211 -13.05 8.48 -32.69
C ILE A 211 -11.88 8.43 -31.71
N HIS A 212 -12.05 7.66 -30.64
CA HIS A 212 -11.02 7.42 -29.64
C HIS A 212 -10.89 5.94 -29.32
N ALA A 213 -9.75 5.59 -28.73
CA ALA A 213 -9.41 4.22 -28.33
C ALA A 213 -10.52 3.54 -27.50
N GLY A 214 -10.62 2.22 -27.63
CA GLY A 214 -11.58 1.41 -26.88
C GLY A 214 -11.42 1.50 -25.37
N LEU A 215 -12.45 1.08 -24.63
CA LEU A 215 -12.51 1.19 -23.16
C LEU A 215 -11.27 0.61 -22.47
N ILE A 216 -10.83 -0.58 -22.91
CA ILE A 216 -9.65 -1.28 -22.37
C ILE A 216 -8.37 -0.47 -22.57
N MET A 217 -8.10 -0.02 -23.80
CA MET A 217 -6.91 0.78 -24.11
C MET A 217 -6.90 2.10 -23.33
N ARG A 218 -8.06 2.75 -23.14
CA ARG A 218 -8.14 3.95 -22.28
C ARG A 218 -7.81 3.62 -20.83
N ALA A 219 -8.29 2.49 -20.30
CA ALA A 219 -7.99 2.06 -18.93
C ALA A 219 -6.49 1.81 -18.73
N PHE A 220 -5.83 1.12 -19.66
CA PHE A 220 -4.38 0.92 -19.65
C PHE A 220 -3.59 2.23 -19.67
N ARG A 221 -3.94 3.17 -20.58
CA ARG A 221 -3.29 4.49 -20.62
C ARG A 221 -3.46 5.26 -19.31
N LYS A 222 -4.63 5.16 -18.66
CA LYS A 222 -4.85 5.78 -17.34
C LYS A 222 -4.06 5.09 -16.24
N ALA A 223 -3.96 3.76 -16.26
CA ALA A 223 -3.13 3.01 -15.32
C ALA A 223 -1.66 3.43 -15.41
N LEU A 224 -1.11 3.56 -16.63
CA LEU A 224 0.27 4.00 -16.83
C LEU A 224 0.51 5.41 -16.26
N ILE A 225 -0.40 6.37 -16.52
CA ILE A 225 -0.29 7.73 -15.98
C ILE A 225 -0.29 7.72 -14.45
N ILE A 226 -1.20 6.95 -13.84
CA ILE A 226 -1.30 6.85 -12.38
C ILE A 226 -0.03 6.23 -11.80
N LEU A 227 0.49 5.18 -12.44
CA LEU A 227 1.71 4.51 -11.99
C LEU A 227 2.92 5.46 -12.05
N LEU A 228 3.06 6.24 -13.13
CA LEU A 228 4.12 7.26 -13.23
C LEU A 228 4.00 8.32 -12.14
N LEU A 229 2.78 8.79 -11.83
CA LEU A 229 2.57 9.79 -10.77
C LEU A 229 2.90 9.25 -9.38
N ILE A 230 2.49 8.02 -9.07
CA ILE A 230 2.80 7.39 -7.78
C ILE A 230 4.32 7.22 -7.63
N ASN A 231 4.99 6.68 -8.65
CA ASN A 231 6.43 6.51 -8.61
C ASN A 231 7.18 7.84 -8.50
N PHE A 232 6.71 8.88 -9.19
CA PHE A 232 7.29 10.22 -9.07
C PHE A 232 7.20 10.75 -7.64
N ILE A 233 6.07 10.59 -6.96
CA ILE A 233 5.90 11.01 -5.55
C ILE A 233 6.84 10.21 -4.64
N ILE A 234 6.89 8.89 -4.79
CA ILE A 234 7.76 8.02 -3.97
C ILE A 234 9.24 8.39 -4.15
N ILE A 235 9.70 8.53 -5.40
CA ILE A 235 11.10 8.89 -5.69
C ILE A 235 11.43 10.26 -5.10
N THR A 236 10.52 11.24 -5.25
CA THR A 236 10.71 12.59 -4.71
C THR A 236 10.81 12.57 -3.19
N ASP A 237 9.94 11.79 -2.53
CA ASP A 237 9.93 11.68 -1.06
C ASP A 237 11.19 11.00 -0.53
N ILE A 238 11.61 9.90 -1.15
CA ILE A 238 12.87 9.20 -0.83
C ILE A 238 14.05 10.14 -1.03
N THR A 239 14.10 10.87 -2.15
CA THR A 239 15.21 11.78 -2.48
C THR A 239 15.25 12.98 -1.54
N TYR A 240 14.09 13.51 -1.14
CA TYR A 240 14.02 14.60 -0.16
C TYR A 240 14.56 14.14 1.21
N HIS A 241 14.12 12.97 1.69
CA HIS A 241 14.58 12.43 2.96
C HIS A 241 16.05 12.02 2.92
N SER A 242 16.52 11.39 1.84
CA SER A 242 17.93 11.01 1.69
C SER A 242 18.85 12.23 1.74
N ASN A 243 18.48 13.32 1.07
CA ASN A 243 19.30 14.54 1.05
C ASN A 243 19.22 15.32 2.36
N LYS A 244 18.10 15.25 3.08
CA LYS A 244 17.93 15.97 4.35
C LYS A 244 18.68 15.30 5.50
N TYR A 245 18.87 13.99 5.44
CA TYR A 245 19.44 13.20 6.52
C TYR A 245 20.75 12.48 6.16
N SER A 246 21.33 12.73 4.97
CA SER A 246 22.60 12.12 4.51
C SER A 246 23.69 12.21 5.56
N ASP A 247 23.92 13.41 6.08
CA ASP A 247 25.02 13.69 7.01
C ASP A 247 24.81 12.96 8.34
N ARG A 248 23.56 12.68 8.73
CA ARG A 248 23.26 11.94 9.97
C ARG A 248 23.59 10.46 9.82
N PHE A 249 23.26 9.86 8.68
CA PHE A 249 23.58 8.46 8.40
C PHE A 249 25.09 8.24 8.27
N GLU A 250 25.83 9.15 7.63
CA GLU A 250 27.28 9.07 7.55
C GLU A 250 27.95 9.16 8.93
N VAL A 251 27.47 10.06 9.79
CA VAL A 251 27.96 10.17 11.18
C VAL A 251 27.64 8.91 11.98
N ALA A 252 26.44 8.34 11.85
CA ALA A 252 26.09 7.10 12.54
C ALA A 252 26.91 5.89 12.06
N ILE A 253 27.14 5.77 10.75
CA ILE A 253 27.96 4.69 10.17
C ILE A 253 29.41 4.80 10.65
N SER A 254 29.99 5.99 10.60
CA SER A 254 31.37 6.22 11.04
C SER A 254 31.54 6.02 12.55
N GLN A 255 30.55 6.44 13.37
CA GLN A 255 30.55 6.19 14.81
C GLN A 255 30.48 4.69 15.11
N ASN A 256 29.61 3.93 14.42
CA ASN A 256 29.51 2.48 14.61
C ASN A 256 30.82 1.78 14.22
N GLN A 257 31.40 2.13 13.07
CA GLN A 257 32.68 1.57 12.63
C GLN A 257 33.80 1.84 13.65
N PHE A 258 33.91 3.08 14.14
CA PHE A 258 34.89 3.45 15.16
C PHE A 258 34.76 2.58 16.43
N ILE A 259 33.53 2.34 16.89
CA ILE A 259 33.26 1.54 18.09
C ILE A 259 33.60 0.07 17.85
N THR A 260 33.10 -0.52 16.76
CA THR A 260 33.32 -1.94 16.44
C THR A 260 34.81 -2.24 16.25
N GLU A 261 35.52 -1.43 15.47
CA GLU A 261 36.95 -1.60 15.24
C GLU A 261 37.79 -1.37 16.51
N GLY A 262 37.38 -0.45 17.37
CA GLY A 262 38.09 -0.18 18.62
C GLY A 262 37.86 -1.25 19.69
N LEU A 263 36.61 -1.66 19.93
CA LEU A 263 36.29 -2.69 20.92
C LEU A 263 36.83 -4.07 20.53
N SER A 264 36.87 -4.41 19.24
CA SER A 264 37.46 -5.66 18.77
C SER A 264 38.94 -5.81 19.12
N LYS A 265 39.69 -4.71 19.27
CA LYS A 265 41.09 -4.73 19.74
C LYS A 265 41.23 -5.19 21.19
N PHE A 266 40.16 -5.08 21.97
CA PHE A 266 40.10 -5.53 23.36
C PHE A 266 39.33 -6.86 23.51
N SER A 267 39.18 -7.61 22.42
CA SER A 267 38.50 -8.92 22.38
C SER A 267 36.99 -8.89 22.67
N TYR A 268 36.34 -7.76 22.42
CA TYR A 268 34.87 -7.73 22.40
C TYR A 268 34.34 -8.24 21.07
N HIS A 269 33.25 -8.99 21.15
CA HIS A 269 32.50 -9.48 20.01
C HIS A 269 31.09 -8.90 20.03
N GLU A 270 30.65 -8.44 18.85
CA GLU A 270 29.27 -8.01 18.66
C GLU A 270 28.33 -9.21 18.78
N TYR A 271 27.19 -9.02 19.45
CA TYR A 271 26.13 -10.02 19.53
C TYR A 271 24.77 -9.39 19.24
N GLU A 272 23.85 -10.19 18.71
CA GLU A 272 22.48 -9.74 18.47
C GLU A 272 21.74 -9.61 19.81
N SER A 273 21.47 -8.35 20.19
CA SER A 273 20.52 -8.01 21.24
C SER A 273 19.08 -8.16 20.71
N SER A 274 18.14 -8.43 21.61
CA SER A 274 16.71 -8.44 21.29
C SER A 274 16.18 -7.06 20.85
N ASP A 275 16.92 -5.99 21.14
CA ASP A 275 16.61 -4.63 20.71
C ASP A 275 17.39 -4.27 19.43
N HIS A 276 16.69 -4.22 18.30
CA HIS A 276 17.26 -3.87 17.00
C HIS A 276 17.86 -2.44 16.95
N MET A 277 17.54 -1.58 17.93
CA MET A 277 18.11 -0.24 18.04
C MET A 277 19.42 -0.21 18.83
N SER A 278 19.86 -1.34 19.40
CA SER A 278 21.11 -1.44 20.15
C SER A 278 22.27 -1.99 19.32
N LEU A 279 23.48 -1.56 19.66
CA LEU A 279 24.75 -2.15 19.23
C LEU A 279 25.41 -2.73 20.48
N SER A 280 25.51 -4.05 20.55
CA SER A 280 25.83 -4.77 21.79
C SER A 280 27.10 -5.59 21.65
N PHE A 281 27.98 -5.47 22.65
CA PHE A 281 29.29 -6.12 22.66
C PHE A 281 29.51 -6.90 23.94
N SER A 282 30.13 -8.08 23.82
CA SER A 282 30.52 -8.90 24.97
C SER A 282 31.97 -9.37 24.88
N LYS A 283 32.61 -9.48 26.04
CA LYS A 283 33.95 -10.04 26.21
C LYS A 283 33.91 -11.02 27.38
N THR A 284 34.35 -12.26 27.17
CA THR A 284 34.42 -13.28 28.22
C THR A 284 35.85 -13.39 28.72
N LEU A 285 36.06 -13.23 30.02
CA LEU A 285 37.34 -13.42 30.70
C LEU A 285 37.61 -14.92 30.93
N GLU A 286 38.88 -15.29 31.17
CA GLU A 286 39.28 -16.68 31.40
C GLU A 286 38.54 -17.34 32.57
N ASN A 287 38.23 -16.55 33.61
CA ASN A 287 37.46 -16.97 34.77
C ASN A 287 35.94 -17.13 34.52
N GLY A 288 35.48 -16.96 33.28
CA GLY A 288 34.08 -17.08 32.86
C GLY A 288 33.20 -15.86 33.12
N ARG A 289 33.75 -14.76 33.66
CA ARG A 289 33.02 -13.48 33.79
C ARG A 289 32.89 -12.79 32.43
N ILE A 290 31.84 -12.01 32.30
CA ILE A 290 31.48 -11.38 31.02
C ILE A 290 31.39 -9.87 31.23
N SER A 291 32.11 -9.13 30.40
CA SER A 291 31.93 -7.70 30.21
C SER A 291 30.88 -7.47 29.11
N ILE A 292 29.96 -6.55 29.32
CA ILE A 292 28.88 -6.20 28.39
C ILE A 292 28.85 -4.69 28.19
N ILE A 293 28.74 -4.25 26.94
CA ILE A 293 28.56 -2.85 26.57
C ILE A 293 27.42 -2.76 25.55
N ASP A 294 26.35 -2.07 25.92
CA ASP A 294 25.17 -1.84 25.09
C ASP A 294 25.07 -0.35 24.74
N TYR A 295 25.16 -0.03 23.45
CA TYR A 295 24.94 1.32 22.91
C TYR A 295 23.54 1.40 22.32
N TYR A 296 22.69 2.28 22.85
CA TYR A 296 21.32 2.47 22.37
C TYR A 296 21.24 3.67 21.44
N ARG A 297 20.66 3.45 20.25
CA ARG A 297 20.57 4.45 19.19
C ARG A 297 19.22 5.15 19.18
N GLY A 298 19.26 6.46 18.93
CA GLY A 298 18.10 7.27 18.61
C GLY A 298 17.54 7.00 17.21
N ILE A 299 16.44 7.66 16.88
CA ILE A 299 15.77 7.55 15.56
C ILE A 299 16.69 8.01 14.42
N ASP A 300 17.65 8.87 14.69
CA ASP A 300 18.64 9.37 13.72
C ASP A 300 19.90 8.48 13.61
N GLY A 301 19.94 7.36 14.34
CA GLY A 301 21.03 6.39 14.32
C GLY A 301 22.23 6.75 15.21
N ARG A 302 22.24 7.91 15.88
CA ARG A 302 23.29 8.30 16.82
C ARG A 302 23.10 7.62 18.17
N ILE A 303 24.19 7.44 18.90
CA ILE A 303 24.15 6.90 20.27
C ILE A 303 23.55 7.95 21.21
N GLU A 304 22.41 7.62 21.81
CA GLU A 304 21.75 8.46 22.81
C GLU A 304 22.16 8.02 24.22
N THR A 305 22.13 6.71 24.49
CA THR A 305 22.45 6.17 25.81
C THR A 305 23.37 4.96 25.71
N VAL A 306 24.11 4.71 26.78
CA VAL A 306 25.05 3.59 26.88
C VAL A 306 24.87 2.97 28.25
N ASP A 307 24.77 1.65 28.30
CA ASP A 307 24.88 0.88 29.54
C ASP A 307 26.08 -0.06 29.42
N ALA A 308 26.97 -0.01 30.41
CA ALA A 308 28.18 -0.82 30.37
C ALA A 308 28.48 -1.44 31.74
N VAL A 309 28.96 -2.68 31.70
CA VAL A 309 29.58 -3.39 32.82
C VAL A 309 30.84 -4.04 32.27
N MET A 310 31.99 -3.49 32.62
CA MET A 310 33.31 -3.97 32.19
C MET A 310 34.01 -4.61 33.38
N VAL A 311 34.40 -5.88 33.26
CA VAL A 311 35.08 -6.66 34.30
C VAL A 311 36.53 -6.90 33.89
N PHE A 312 37.43 -6.83 34.86
CA PHE A 312 38.87 -6.93 34.63
C PHE A 312 39.56 -7.70 35.76
N GLU A 313 40.72 -8.28 35.45
CA GLU A 313 41.60 -8.93 36.43
C GLU A 313 42.73 -7.99 36.87
N GLY A 314 43.16 -8.11 38.14
CA GLY A 314 44.35 -7.44 38.64
C GLY A 314 45.58 -7.85 37.83
N GLY A 315 46.36 -6.86 37.41
CA GLY A 315 47.51 -7.03 36.53
C GLY A 315 47.21 -6.91 35.03
N ASP A 316 45.94 -6.77 34.61
CA ASP A 316 45.60 -6.54 33.20
C ASP A 316 46.01 -5.12 32.76
N LYS A 317 47.17 -5.02 32.10
CA LYS A 317 47.72 -3.76 31.60
C LYS A 317 46.87 -3.14 30.48
N SER A 318 45.98 -3.90 29.84
CA SER A 318 45.10 -3.39 28.78
C SER A 318 43.86 -2.70 29.33
N ALA A 319 43.47 -2.97 30.59
CA ALA A 319 42.25 -2.45 31.20
C ALA A 319 42.16 -0.91 31.20
N LEU A 320 43.28 -0.22 31.46
CA LEU A 320 43.29 1.25 31.44
C LEU A 320 43.00 1.82 30.05
N GLU A 321 43.62 1.27 29.01
CA GLU A 321 43.42 1.71 27.63
C GLU A 321 42.04 1.30 27.10
N GLU A 322 41.51 0.15 27.55
CA GLU A 322 40.15 -0.29 27.26
C GLU A 322 39.12 0.70 27.82
N VAL A 323 39.26 1.10 29.10
CA VAL A 323 38.35 2.07 29.73
C VAL A 323 38.50 3.45 29.10
N LYS A 324 39.72 3.90 28.79
CA LYS A 324 39.93 5.17 28.06
C LYS A 324 39.26 5.15 26.68
N PHE A 325 39.35 4.03 25.97
CA PHE A 325 38.68 3.88 24.68
C PHE A 325 37.16 3.93 24.86
N PHE A 326 36.60 3.18 25.82
CA PHE A 326 35.18 3.22 26.14
C PHE A 326 34.70 4.64 26.49
N VAL A 327 35.43 5.38 27.33
CA VAL A 327 35.04 6.76 27.67
C VAL A 327 35.01 7.66 26.43
N LYS A 328 35.90 7.44 25.43
CA LYS A 328 35.88 8.18 24.16
C LYS A 328 34.68 7.86 23.26
N THR A 329 34.03 6.70 23.45
CA THR A 329 32.83 6.34 22.67
C THR A 329 31.54 6.88 23.28
N LEU A 330 31.58 7.37 24.52
CA LEU A 330 30.42 7.93 25.20
C LEU A 330 29.99 9.25 24.56
N PRO A 331 28.67 9.52 24.43
CA PRO A 331 28.16 10.80 23.97
C PRO A 331 28.20 11.89 25.08
N TYR A 332 28.87 11.62 26.20
CA TYR A 332 28.89 12.45 27.39
C TYR A 332 30.31 12.96 27.68
N THR A 333 30.39 14.09 28.37
CA THR A 333 31.67 14.65 28.85
C THR A 333 31.75 14.55 30.36
N PHE A 334 32.97 14.53 30.88
CA PHE A 334 33.28 14.52 32.30
C PHE A 334 34.24 15.68 32.61
N ASP A 335 34.32 16.08 33.87
CA ASP A 335 35.37 17.01 34.29
C ASP A 335 36.74 16.34 34.11
N GLU A 336 37.67 17.07 33.46
CA GLU A 336 38.98 16.53 33.09
C GLU A 336 39.79 16.11 34.33
N LYS A 337 39.70 16.87 35.43
CA LYS A 337 40.42 16.55 36.67
C LYS A 337 39.81 15.34 37.37
N GLU A 338 38.48 15.23 37.37
CA GLU A 338 37.80 14.05 37.91
C GLU A 338 38.12 12.79 37.10
N MET A 339 38.21 12.89 35.77
CA MET A 339 38.62 11.80 34.90
C MET A 339 40.06 11.36 35.10
N ASP A 340 41.00 12.30 35.18
CA ASP A 340 42.41 11.98 35.43
C ASP A 340 42.58 11.28 36.78
N PHE A 341 41.85 11.73 37.79
CA PHE A 341 41.82 11.08 39.08
C PHE A 341 41.16 9.69 39.02
N PHE A 342 40.08 9.52 38.25
CA PHE A 342 39.46 8.22 37.99
C PHE A 342 40.46 7.25 37.35
N TYR A 343 41.20 7.68 36.32
CA TYR A 343 42.21 6.85 35.67
C TYR A 343 43.36 6.48 36.62
N SER A 344 43.78 7.40 37.49
CA SER A 344 44.75 7.08 38.55
C SER A 344 44.23 6.01 39.49
N LYS A 345 42.96 6.07 39.91
CA LYS A 345 42.34 5.05 40.76
C LYS A 345 42.15 3.72 40.07
N LEU A 346 41.85 3.72 38.77
CA LEU A 346 41.81 2.51 37.96
C LEU A 346 43.20 1.86 37.89
N GLN A 347 44.26 2.64 37.67
CA GLN A 347 45.63 2.13 37.66
C GLN A 347 46.02 1.51 39.01
N GLU A 348 45.71 2.18 40.12
CA GLU A 348 45.92 1.61 41.46
C GLU A 348 45.20 0.25 41.62
N SER A 349 43.98 0.12 41.10
CA SER A 349 43.22 -1.15 41.13
C SER A 349 43.82 -2.23 40.24
N ILE A 350 44.33 -1.87 39.06
CA ILE A 350 45.08 -2.77 38.20
C ILE A 350 46.34 -3.28 38.93
N ASP A 351 47.00 -2.42 39.69
CA ASP A 351 48.21 -2.75 40.46
C ASP A 351 47.92 -3.53 41.75
N GLY A 352 46.66 -3.83 42.05
CA GLY A 352 46.22 -4.69 43.15
C GLY A 352 45.61 -3.97 44.36
N ASN A 353 45.49 -2.63 44.34
CA ASN A 353 44.86 -1.88 45.42
C ASN A 353 43.33 -1.84 45.27
N ARG A 354 42.58 -2.16 46.32
CA ARG A 354 41.12 -2.09 46.26
C ARG A 354 40.64 -0.65 46.38
N SER A 355 40.26 -0.04 45.26
CA SER A 355 39.67 1.30 45.20
C SER A 355 38.21 1.25 44.75
N THR A 356 37.36 2.06 45.39
CA THR A 356 36.01 2.38 44.89
C THR A 356 35.95 3.86 44.60
N PHE A 357 35.57 4.24 43.38
CA PHE A 357 35.54 5.65 43.00
C PHE A 357 34.49 5.91 41.93
N ARG A 358 33.69 6.96 42.12
CA ARG A 358 32.57 7.34 41.25
C ARG A 358 32.70 8.79 40.81
N ILE A 359 32.44 9.03 39.53
CA ILE A 359 32.36 10.37 38.94
C ILE A 359 31.05 10.51 38.15
N PHE A 360 30.67 11.75 37.87
CA PHE A 360 29.44 12.06 37.14
C PHE A 360 29.77 12.82 35.86
N THR A 361 28.91 12.65 34.86
CA THR A 361 28.99 13.43 33.62
C THR A 361 28.76 14.92 33.88
N SER A 362 29.48 15.78 33.18
CA SER A 362 29.30 17.23 33.17
C SER A 362 28.00 17.59 32.43
N GLY A 363 27.03 18.21 33.10
CA GLY A 363 25.76 18.64 32.45
C GLY A 363 24.55 18.74 33.38
N ASP A 364 23.38 18.90 32.77
CA ASP A 364 22.07 19.10 33.45
C ASP A 364 21.71 17.94 34.40
N VAL A 365 21.10 18.31 35.53
CA VAL A 365 20.84 17.41 36.67
C VAL A 365 19.88 16.25 36.31
N GLU A 366 19.01 16.43 35.31
CA GLU A 366 18.00 15.44 34.90
C GLU A 366 18.54 14.25 34.07
N ASN A 367 19.78 14.35 33.55
CA ASN A 367 20.43 13.28 32.77
C ASN A 367 21.84 13.00 33.27
N LYS A 368 22.01 12.89 34.59
CA LYS A 368 23.30 12.48 35.16
C LYS A 368 23.55 11.00 34.90
N TYR A 369 24.72 10.71 34.32
CA TYR A 369 25.26 9.36 34.26
C TYR A 369 26.45 9.29 35.20
N TRP A 370 26.71 8.09 35.72
CA TRP A 370 27.79 7.84 36.65
C TRP A 370 28.70 6.76 36.09
N LEU A 371 30.00 7.05 36.11
CA LEU A 371 31.07 6.08 35.86
C LEU A 371 31.66 5.70 37.20
N THR A 372 31.71 4.41 37.52
CA THR A 372 32.30 3.98 38.80
C THR A 372 33.19 2.79 38.61
N LEU A 373 34.29 2.83 39.36
CA LEU A 373 35.18 1.73 39.63
C LEU A 373 34.78 1.10 40.96
N SER A 374 34.63 -0.22 41.00
CA SER A 374 34.48 -0.95 42.25
C SER A 374 35.22 -2.29 42.25
N PRO A 375 35.66 -2.78 43.41
CA PRO A 375 36.04 -4.18 43.56
C PRO A 375 34.83 -5.07 43.22
N TYR A 376 35.09 -6.22 42.62
CA TYR A 376 34.06 -7.20 42.25
C TYR A 376 34.23 -8.52 42.99
N ALA A 377 35.47 -9.04 43.04
CA ALA A 377 35.84 -10.25 43.77
C ALA A 377 37.35 -10.22 44.11
N ASP A 378 37.89 -11.33 44.61
CA ASP A 378 39.34 -11.46 44.80
C ASP A 378 40.05 -11.31 43.45
N ASN A 379 40.95 -10.32 43.39
CA ASN A 379 41.68 -9.90 42.19
C ASN A 379 40.81 -9.47 40.99
N LEU A 380 39.52 -9.15 41.19
CA LEU A 380 38.64 -8.65 40.13
C LEU A 380 38.08 -7.27 40.47
N TYR A 381 38.04 -6.39 39.48
CA TYR A 381 37.39 -5.08 39.54
C TYR A 381 36.45 -4.91 38.36
N GLN A 382 35.49 -4.01 38.54
CA GLN A 382 34.52 -3.67 37.52
C GLN A 382 34.42 -2.16 37.35
N VAL A 383 34.21 -1.74 36.11
CA VAL A 383 33.78 -0.40 35.75
C VAL A 383 32.36 -0.49 35.22
N TYR A 384 31.45 0.30 35.76
CA TYR A 384 30.09 0.39 35.25
C TYR A 384 29.70 1.82 34.92
N PHE A 385 28.91 1.95 33.85
CA PHE A 385 28.35 3.20 33.37
C PHE A 385 26.85 3.02 33.19
N ARG A 386 26.06 3.82 33.90
CA ARG A 386 24.60 3.78 33.87
C ARG A 386 24.00 5.16 34.11
N LYS A 387 22.73 5.32 33.75
CA LYS A 387 21.93 6.48 34.12
C LYS A 387 21.67 6.50 35.63
N ASP A 388 21.69 7.68 36.24
CA ASP A 388 21.23 7.90 37.62
C ASP A 388 19.69 7.89 37.59
N ILE A 389 19.05 6.97 38.32
CA ILE A 389 17.59 6.72 38.32
C ILE A 389 16.92 7.46 39.46
#